data_AF-A0Y0C2-F1
#
_entry.id   AF-A0Y0C2-F1
#
_cell.length_a   1.000
_cell.length_b   1.000
_cell.length_c   1.000
_cell.angle_alpha   90.00
_cell.angle_beta   90.00
_cell.angle_gamma   90.00
#
_symmetry.space_group_name_H-M   'P 1'
#
loop_
_entity.id
_entity.type
_entity.pdbx_description
1 polymer ?
#
loop_
_entity_poly.entity_id
_entity_poly.type
_entity_poly.pdbx_seq_one_letter_code
_entity_poly.pdbx_strand_id
1 'polypeptide(L)' 'MGTFQLILFIIFAVLTIVGYRKNNRNLMLLGAIVVAFAFAGLDFMMGVDHSLSAY' A
#
# COMPACT_ATOMS: atom_id res chain seq x y z
N MET A 1 -0.11 15.40 -1.36
CA MET A 1 0.08 13.93 -1.29
C MET A 1 1.55 13.63 -1.53
N GLY A 2 2.17 12.81 -0.69
CA GLY A 2 3.57 12.42 -0.90
C GLY A 2 3.73 11.60 -2.17
N THR A 3 4.85 11.76 -2.88
CA THR A 3 5.13 11.04 -4.15
C THR A 3 5.01 9.53 -3.98
N PHE A 4 5.46 8.97 -2.85
CA PHE A 4 5.28 7.55 -2.52
C PHE A 4 3.82 7.11 -2.43
N GLN A 5 2.97 7.94 -1.81
CA GLN A 5 1.54 7.67 -1.68
C GLN A 5 0.86 7.60 -3.05
N LEU A 6 1.23 8.51 -3.96
CA LEU A 6 0.75 8.52 -5.34
C LEU A 6 1.16 7.24 -6.08
N ILE A 7 2.42 6.82 -5.96
CA ILE A 7 2.94 5.61 -6.61
C ILE A 7 2.18 4.37 -6.11
N LEU A 8 2.02 4.21 -4.79
CA LEU A 8 1.31 3.08 -4.22
C LEU A 8 -0.17 3.08 -4.60
N PHE A 9 -0.80 4.25 -4.70
CA PHE A 9 -2.17 4.39 -5.18
C PHE A 9 -2.32 3.94 -6.64
N ILE A 10 -1.38 4.31 -7.53
CA ILE A 10 -1.37 3.86 -8.92
C ILE A 10 -1.20 2.33 -8.98
N ILE A 11 -0.29 1.76 -8.19
CA ILE A 11 -0.08 0.30 -8.12
C ILE A 11 -1.35 -0.41 -7.64
N PHE A 12 -2.01 0.11 -6.60
CA PHE A 12 -3.30 -0.40 -6.12
C PHE A 12 -4.36 -0.41 -7.23
N ALA A 13 -4.50 0.69 -7.96
CA ALA A 13 -5.48 0.80 -9.04
C ALA A 13 -5.22 -0.25 -10.13
N VAL A 14 -3.96 -0.40 -10.56
CA VAL A 14 -3.57 -1.39 -11.58
C VAL A 14 -3.84 -2.81 -11.09
N LEU A 15 -3.39 -3.17 -9.88
CA LEU A 15 -3.59 -4.50 -9.30
C LEU A 15 -5.08 -4.84 -9.16
N THR A 16 -5.88 -3.89 -8.71
CA THR A 16 -7.33 -4.07 -8.54
C THR A 16 -8.03 -4.24 -9.88
N ILE A 17 -7.69 -3.42 -10.89
CA ILE A 17 -8.27 -3.54 -12.24
C ILE A 17 -7.87 -4.88 -12.89
N VAL A 18 -6.60 -5.25 -12.81
CA VAL A 18 -6.10 -6.52 -13.38
C VAL A 18 -6.70 -7.71 -12.62
N GLY A 19 -6.75 -7.63 -11.28
CA GLY A 19 -7.34 -8.65 -10.42
C GLY A 19 -8.82 -8.84 -10.72
N TYR A 20 -9.57 -7.76 -10.89
CA TYR A 20 -10.99 -7.79 -11.27
C TYR A 20 -11.17 -8.40 -12.66
N ARG A 21 -10.43 -7.93 -13.68
CA ARG A 21 -10.54 -8.46 -15.04
C ARG A 21 -10.20 -9.95 -15.14
N LYS A 22 -9.24 -10.42 -14.35
CA LYS A 22 -8.82 -11.83 -14.33
C LYS A 22 -9.58 -12.68 -13.31
N ASN A 23 -10.53 -12.10 -12.57
CA ASN A 23 -11.18 -12.72 -11.40
C ASN A 23 -10.17 -13.38 -10.42
N ASN A 24 -9.00 -12.77 -10.28
CA ASN A 24 -7.93 -13.28 -9.45
C ASN A 24 -7.97 -12.59 -8.09
N ARG A 25 -8.56 -13.29 -7.12
CA ARG A 25 -8.75 -12.80 -5.75
C ARG A 25 -7.43 -12.48 -5.06
N ASN A 26 -6.36 -13.21 -5.36
CA ASN A 26 -5.04 -12.96 -4.78
C ASN A 26 -4.49 -11.61 -5.24
N LEU A 27 -4.72 -11.22 -6.50
CA LEU A 27 -4.33 -9.90 -7.02
C LEU A 27 -5.18 -8.77 -6.42
N MET A 28 -6.47 -9.01 -6.20
CA MET A 28 -7.35 -8.04 -5.52
C MET A 28 -6.94 -7.85 -4.05
N LEU A 29 -6.61 -8.94 -3.35
CA LEU A 29 -6.06 -8.91 -1.98
C LEU A 29 -4.73 -8.17 -1.92
N LEU A 30 -3.83 -8.42 -2.88
CA LEU A 30 -2.56 -7.71 -2.98
C LEU A 30 -2.79 -6.19 -3.14
N GLY A 31 -3.74 -5.80 -3.98
CA GLY A 31 -4.15 -4.39 -4.11
C GLY A 31 -4.64 -3.81 -2.78
N ALA A 32 -5.53 -4.51 -2.07
CA ALA A 32 -6.05 -4.07 -0.77
C ALA A 32 -4.93 -3.88 0.28
N ILE A 33 -3.92 -4.75 0.28
CA ILE A 33 -2.75 -4.60 1.15
C ILE A 33 -1.97 -3.33 0.75
N VAL A 34 -1.69 -3.14 -0.54
CA VAL A 34 -0.94 -1.97 -1.03
C VAL A 34 -1.62 -0.65 -0.64
N VAL A 35 -2.96 -0.54 -0.76
CA VAL A 35 -3.67 0.70 -0.39
C VAL A 35 -3.68 0.92 1.13
N ALA A 36 -3.75 -0.15 1.93
CA ALA A 36 -3.62 -0.04 3.38
C ALA A 36 -2.24 0.51 3.77
N PHE A 37 -1.16 0.04 3.12
CA PHE A 37 0.18 0.59 3.33
C PHE A 37 0.32 2.04 2.85
N ALA A 38 -0.31 2.39 1.73
CA ALA A 38 -0.27 3.74 1.17
C ALA A 38 -0.89 4.79 2.12
N PHE A 39 -1.91 4.45 2.89
CA PHE A 39 -2.63 5.41 3.73
C PHE A 39 -2.44 5.24 5.23
N ALA A 40 -2.11 4.03 5.70
CA ALA A 40 -1.95 3.75 7.13
C ALA A 40 -0.57 3.16 7.47
N GLY A 41 0.05 2.43 6.56
CA GLY A 41 1.30 1.72 6.85
C GLY A 41 2.55 2.59 6.86
N LEU A 42 2.65 3.59 5.98
CA LEU A 42 3.88 4.38 5.85
C LEU A 42 4.18 5.22 7.10
N ASP A 43 3.17 5.93 7.62
CA ASP A 43 3.30 6.73 8.85
C ASP A 43 3.52 5.85 10.08
N PHE A 44 2.89 4.66 10.11
CA PHE A 44 3.11 3.67 11.15
C PHE A 44 4.55 3.16 11.15
N MET A 45 5.12 2.80 9.99
CA MET A 45 6.50 2.33 9.89
C MET A 45 7.52 3.41 10.24
N MET A 46 7.32 4.65 9.76
CA MET A 46 8.20 5.76 10.12
C MET A 46 8.14 6.10 11.63
N GLY A 47 6.95 6.01 12.23
CA GLY A 47 6.79 6.18 13.68
C GLY A 47 7.48 5.08 14.49
N VAL A 48 7.44 3.83 14.02
CA VAL A 48 8.14 2.69 14.63
C VAL A 48 9.66 2.86 14.54
N ASP A 49 10.21 3.21 13.38
CA ASP A 49 11.65 3.42 13.21
C ASP A 49 12.18 4.54 14.14
N HIS A 50 11.42 5.63 14.26
CA HIS A 50 11.82 6.73 15.15
C HIS A 50 11.85 6.28 16.62
N SER A 51 10.84 5.51 17.06
CA SER A 51 10.78 4.96 18.42
C SER A 51 11.89 3.94 18.72
N LEU A 52 12.33 3.17 17.72
CA LEU A 52 13.39 2.18 17.86
C LEU A 52 14.79 2.81 17.86
N SER A 53 14.99 3.89 17.09
CA SER A 53 16.27 4.62 17.04
C SER A 53 16.57 5.46 18.30
N ALA A 54 15.54 5.73 19.10
CA ALA A 54 15.65 6.50 20.35
C ALA A 54 16.01 5.63 21.58
N TYR A 55 16.18 4.32 21.38
CA TYR A 55 16.60 3.32 22.37
C TYR A 55 18.00 2.80 22.06
#